data_AF-A0AAV6GSD2-F1
#
_entry.id   AF-A0AAV6GSD2-F1
#
_cell.length_a   1.000
_cell.length_b   1.000
_cell.length_c   1.000
_cell.angle_alpha   90.00
_cell.angle_beta   90.00
_cell.angle_gamma   90.00
#
_symmetry.space_group_name_H-M   'P 1'
#
loop_
_entity.id
_entity.type
_entity.pdbx_description
1 polymer ?
#
loop_
_entity_poly.entity_id
_entity_poly.type
_entity_poly.pdbx_seq_one_letter_code
_entity_poly.pdbx_strand_id
1 'polypeptide(L)'
;MSPFICSLIYGLSVLLVEVCGTYEVDPAKVAAQSYAQRRTVARPQFPPLRTLNPAATDSQCRSRPLDLVFIIDSSRSVRPMEFEKVKIFLADMVDTLDVGPDATRVAVVNYASTVKIEFLLKDHPDKVTMKQAITRIDPLAAGTMTGLAIKKAMDEAFTEQSGARPVSKGISKVAIIVTDGRPQDQVEEVSAAARASGIEIYAVGVDRADMQSLRLMASQPLDDHVFYVETYGVIEKLTSKFRETLCGLDPCTMGHDCEHICLNSISSYYCQCREGYLLNTDKKTCSLKEVKVEVIQDPCKCEARLAFQKQTQNSLQDLTARHILCVLMEGGTAGDRTGSCLDTRGKGLLGLLSIQLTITS
;
A
#
# COMPACT_ATOMS: atom_id res chain seq x y z
N MET A 1 -25.42 -29.13 -83.83
CA MET A 1 -25.15 -28.18 -82.73
C MET A 1 -25.17 -29.01 -81.44
N SER A 2 -24.10 -29.33 -80.69
CA SER A 2 -22.68 -28.91 -80.68
C SER A 2 -22.43 -27.41 -80.50
N PRO A 3 -21.36 -26.96 -79.79
CA PRO A 3 -20.47 -27.65 -78.80
C PRO A 3 -20.73 -27.06 -77.37
N PHE A 4 -19.96 -27.20 -76.27
CA PHE A 4 -18.63 -27.77 -75.89
C PHE A 4 -18.79 -28.60 -74.56
N ILE A 5 -17.91 -29.47 -74.03
CA ILE A 5 -16.46 -29.79 -74.15
C ILE A 5 -15.58 -28.90 -73.21
N CYS A 6 -14.64 -29.35 -72.36
CA CYS A 6 -13.90 -30.62 -72.26
C CYS A 6 -13.54 -31.03 -70.81
N SER A 7 -13.22 -32.31 -70.58
CA SER A 7 -12.45 -32.83 -69.43
C SER A 7 -11.00 -33.18 -69.84
N LEU A 8 -10.29 -34.00 -69.04
CA LEU A 8 -8.94 -34.61 -69.24
C LEU A 8 -7.78 -33.78 -68.64
N ILE A 9 -6.70 -34.31 -68.02
CA ILE A 9 -6.28 -35.69 -67.63
C ILE A 9 -5.14 -35.62 -66.55
N TYR A 10 -5.10 -36.60 -65.62
CA TYR A 10 -3.98 -37.20 -64.84
C TYR A 10 -2.70 -36.43 -64.34
N GLY A 11 -2.21 -36.87 -63.17
CA GLY A 11 -0.81 -36.70 -62.70
C GLY A 11 -0.65 -36.62 -61.16
N LEU A 12 -0.99 -37.64 -60.37
CA LEU A 12 -0.21 -38.85 -60.06
C LEU A 12 1.17 -38.59 -59.38
N SER A 13 1.19 -38.48 -58.05
CA SER A 13 2.34 -38.90 -57.21
C SER A 13 1.90 -39.18 -55.76
N VAL A 14 1.88 -40.46 -55.37
CA VAL A 14 1.60 -40.96 -54.02
C VAL A 14 2.91 -41.39 -53.37
N LEU A 15 3.08 -41.13 -52.07
CA LEU A 15 3.82 -41.96 -51.08
C LEU A 15 3.32 -41.50 -49.70
N LEU A 16 2.38 -42.23 -49.07
CA LEU A 16 2.59 -43.41 -48.19
C LEU A 16 3.00 -42.96 -46.76
N VAL A 17 2.12 -43.02 -45.74
CA VAL A 17 1.54 -44.20 -45.01
C VAL A 17 2.46 -44.58 -43.82
N GLU A 18 1.99 -44.89 -42.60
CA GLU A 18 1.30 -46.09 -42.04
C GLU A 18 1.04 -45.78 -40.52
N VAL A 19 0.17 -46.40 -39.70
CA VAL A 19 -0.96 -47.34 -39.88
C VAL A 19 -1.79 -47.36 -38.58
N CYS A 20 -3.04 -47.81 -38.64
CA CYS A 20 -3.80 -48.24 -37.46
C CYS A 20 -3.80 -49.78 -37.41
N GLY A 21 -3.33 -50.37 -36.31
CA GLY A 21 -3.20 -51.82 -36.15
C GLY A 21 -3.89 -52.34 -34.91
N THR A 22 -5.02 -53.01 -35.09
CA THR A 22 -5.69 -53.82 -34.06
C THR A 22 -5.00 -55.18 -33.91
N TYR A 23 -4.90 -55.71 -32.70
CA TYR A 23 -4.58 -57.12 -32.47
C TYR A 23 -5.46 -57.74 -31.39
N GLU A 24 -5.91 -58.96 -31.64
CA GLU A 24 -6.80 -59.75 -30.78
C GLU A 24 -6.05 -60.37 -29.59
N VAL A 25 -6.81 -60.87 -28.61
CA VAL A 25 -6.28 -61.45 -27.36
C VAL A 25 -6.27 -62.98 -27.44
N ASP A 26 -5.08 -63.57 -27.30
CA ASP A 26 -4.86 -65.03 -27.37
C ASP A 26 -4.91 -65.68 -25.95
N PRO A 27 -5.84 -66.62 -25.67
CA PRO A 27 -6.16 -67.03 -24.30
C PRO A 27 -5.33 -68.24 -23.80
N ALA A 28 -4.01 -68.12 -23.70
CA ALA A 28 -3.15 -69.22 -23.21
C ALA A 28 -1.87 -68.79 -22.46
N LYS A 29 -1.99 -68.14 -21.29
CA LYS A 29 -0.94 -68.09 -20.24
C LYS A 29 -1.48 -67.68 -18.87
N VAL A 30 -2.15 -68.63 -18.20
CA VAL A 30 -2.53 -68.55 -16.78
C VAL A 30 -1.57 -69.40 -15.94
N ALA A 31 -0.62 -68.74 -15.25
CA ALA A 31 0.11 -69.19 -14.05
C ALA A 31 1.15 -68.11 -13.69
N ALA A 32 1.43 -67.74 -12.44
CA ALA A 32 0.98 -68.29 -11.16
C ALA A 32 0.70 -67.17 -10.13
N GLN A 33 0.00 -67.51 -9.06
CA GLN A 33 -0.39 -66.62 -7.98
C GLN A 33 0.75 -66.42 -6.97
N SER A 34 0.94 -65.20 -6.45
CA SER A 34 1.31 -64.98 -5.03
C SER A 34 1.20 -63.52 -4.59
N TYR A 35 0.48 -63.31 -3.48
CA TYR A 35 0.61 -62.20 -2.53
C TYR A 35 0.78 -60.76 -3.05
N ALA A 36 -0.34 -60.04 -3.21
CA ALA A 36 -0.62 -58.86 -2.36
C ALA A 36 -2.06 -58.33 -2.55
N GLN A 37 -2.83 -58.45 -1.48
CA GLN A 37 -4.17 -57.92 -1.21
C GLN A 37 -4.70 -56.73 -2.02
N ARG A 38 -5.95 -56.91 -2.46
CA ARG A 38 -6.94 -55.89 -2.88
C ARG A 38 -6.83 -54.60 -2.06
N ARG A 39 -6.66 -53.45 -2.72
CA ARG A 39 -7.12 -52.16 -2.18
C ARG A 39 -8.46 -51.79 -2.80
N THR A 40 -9.39 -51.40 -1.95
CA THR A 40 -10.77 -51.06 -2.27
C THR A 40 -10.90 -49.72 -3.00
N VAL A 41 -12.01 -49.57 -3.73
CA VAL A 41 -12.39 -48.36 -4.45
C VAL A 41 -12.38 -47.14 -3.51
N ALA A 42 -11.52 -46.16 -3.79
CA ALA A 42 -11.49 -44.89 -3.09
C ALA A 42 -12.52 -43.92 -3.70
N ARG A 43 -13.58 -43.63 -2.94
CA ARG A 43 -14.55 -42.55 -3.21
C ARG A 43 -13.84 -41.19 -3.03
N PRO A 44 -14.09 -40.17 -3.87
CA PRO A 44 -13.50 -38.85 -3.68
C PRO A 44 -13.94 -38.27 -2.33
N GLN A 45 -12.98 -38.02 -1.44
CA GLN A 45 -13.23 -37.37 -0.15
C GLN A 45 -13.35 -35.86 -0.37
N PHE A 46 -14.58 -35.38 -0.46
CA PHE A 46 -14.86 -33.99 -0.12
C PHE A 46 -14.50 -33.78 1.36
N PRO A 47 -13.82 -32.67 1.73
CA PRO A 47 -13.62 -32.36 3.14
C PRO A 47 -14.98 -32.18 3.83
N PRO A 48 -15.15 -32.62 5.09
CA PRO A 48 -16.43 -32.53 5.76
C PRO A 48 -16.82 -31.06 5.93
N LEU A 49 -17.98 -30.69 5.41
CA LEU A 49 -18.64 -29.44 5.75
C LEU A 49 -18.79 -29.38 7.27
N ARG A 50 -18.08 -28.45 7.91
CA ARG A 50 -18.24 -28.18 9.33
C ARG A 50 -19.62 -27.55 9.55
N THR A 51 -20.60 -28.38 9.87
CA THR A 51 -21.85 -27.92 10.50
C THR A 51 -21.49 -27.30 11.84
N LEU A 52 -21.44 -25.97 11.90
CA LEU A 52 -21.28 -25.25 13.16
C LEU A 52 -22.52 -25.51 14.03
N ASN A 53 -22.31 -26.14 15.20
CA ASN A 53 -23.35 -26.23 16.22
C ASN A 53 -23.70 -24.81 16.71
N PRO A 54 -24.96 -24.34 16.62
CA PRO A 54 -25.33 -22.98 17.05
C PRO A 54 -25.40 -22.78 18.57
N ALA A 55 -24.83 -23.69 19.37
CA ALA A 55 -25.07 -23.83 20.81
C ALA A 55 -23.79 -23.69 21.66
N ALA A 56 -22.88 -22.79 21.26
CA ALA A 56 -21.68 -22.44 22.02
C ALA A 56 -21.32 -20.94 21.88
N THR A 57 -22.31 -20.07 21.71
CA THR A 57 -22.14 -18.61 21.65
C THR A 57 -22.31 -17.95 23.02
N ASP A 58 -21.47 -18.36 23.98
CA ASP A 58 -21.10 -17.51 25.11
C ASP A 58 -19.66 -17.84 25.54
N SER A 59 -18.70 -17.09 25.00
CA SER A 59 -17.42 -16.86 25.66
C SER A 59 -16.79 -15.61 25.05
N GLN A 60 -16.27 -14.77 25.94
CA GLN A 60 -15.71 -13.44 25.71
C GLN A 60 -14.93 -13.28 24.39
N CYS A 61 -15.04 -12.08 23.83
CA CYS A 61 -14.13 -11.57 22.81
C CYS A 61 -12.68 -11.86 23.19
N ARG A 62 -12.04 -12.83 22.53
CA ARG A 62 -10.58 -12.96 22.54
C ARG A 62 -10.01 -11.95 21.55
N SER A 63 -10.31 -10.69 21.79
CA SER A 63 -9.93 -9.58 20.93
C SER A 63 -8.41 -9.55 20.79
N ARG A 64 -7.94 -9.19 19.59
CA ARG A 64 -6.51 -9.00 19.37
C ARG A 64 -5.98 -7.94 20.34
N PRO A 65 -4.74 -8.07 20.83
CA PRO A 65 -4.16 -7.03 21.64
C PRO A 65 -4.13 -5.72 20.86
N LEU A 66 -4.69 -4.66 21.44
CA LEU A 66 -4.97 -3.39 20.76
C LEU A 66 -4.55 -2.19 21.63
N ASP A 67 -3.95 -1.16 21.04
CA ASP A 67 -3.75 0.14 21.70
C ASP A 67 -4.88 1.09 21.30
N LEU A 68 -5.87 1.30 22.18
CA LEU A 68 -7.07 2.09 21.91
C LEU A 68 -7.03 3.43 22.65
N VAL A 69 -7.28 4.54 21.95
CA VAL A 69 -7.38 5.88 22.54
C VAL A 69 -8.73 6.48 22.19
N PHE A 70 -9.52 6.81 23.21
CA PHE A 70 -10.73 7.61 23.03
C PHE A 70 -10.39 9.09 23.06
N ILE A 71 -10.87 9.85 22.08
CA ILE A 71 -10.73 11.31 21.99
C ILE A 71 -12.13 11.90 22.08
N ILE A 72 -12.52 12.31 23.30
CA ILE A 72 -13.90 12.73 23.62
C ILE A 72 -14.03 14.25 23.70
N ASP A 73 -15.02 14.76 22.97
CA ASP A 73 -15.42 16.16 23.01
C ASP A 73 -16.20 16.46 24.30
N SER A 74 -15.78 17.50 25.02
CA SER A 74 -16.49 18.09 26.16
C SER A 74 -16.64 19.61 26.00
N SER A 75 -16.67 20.08 24.75
CA SER A 75 -16.97 21.46 24.40
C SER A 75 -18.39 21.89 24.81
N ARG A 76 -18.69 23.19 24.70
CA ARG A 76 -19.94 23.79 25.20
C ARG A 76 -21.21 23.27 24.50
N SER A 77 -21.11 22.70 23.29
CA SER A 77 -22.25 22.04 22.64
C SER A 77 -22.68 20.79 23.41
N VAL A 78 -21.69 20.01 23.88
CA VAL A 78 -21.88 18.82 24.71
C VAL A 78 -22.38 19.21 26.10
N ARG A 79 -23.71 19.20 26.28
CA ARG A 79 -24.33 19.50 27.58
C ARG A 79 -23.94 18.43 28.62
N PRO A 80 -23.87 18.75 29.93
CA PRO A 80 -23.48 17.78 30.96
C PRO A 80 -24.26 16.45 30.94
N MET A 81 -25.58 16.50 30.71
CA MET A 81 -26.41 15.29 30.58
C MET A 81 -26.10 14.43 29.35
N GLU A 82 -25.55 15.03 28.29
CA GLU A 82 -25.12 14.31 27.09
C GLU A 82 -23.69 13.77 27.27
N PHE A 83 -22.83 14.51 27.98
CA PHE A 83 -21.49 14.04 28.35
C PHE A 83 -21.54 12.79 29.26
N GLU A 84 -22.51 12.70 30.17
CA GLU A 84 -22.71 11.46 30.95
C GLU A 84 -23.08 10.25 30.08
N LYS A 85 -23.78 10.45 28.94
CA LYS A 85 -24.03 9.36 27.97
C LYS A 85 -22.75 8.94 27.24
N VAL A 86 -21.83 9.88 26.98
CA VAL A 86 -20.47 9.54 26.48
C VAL A 86 -19.72 8.70 27.51
N LYS A 87 -19.80 9.03 28.80
CA LYS A 87 -19.18 8.26 29.88
C LYS A 87 -19.78 6.85 30.03
N ILE A 88 -21.09 6.70 29.87
CA ILE A 88 -21.78 5.40 29.81
C ILE A 88 -21.27 4.59 28.60
N PHE A 89 -21.28 5.17 27.40
CA PHE A 89 -20.77 4.53 26.18
C PHE A 89 -19.32 4.04 26.30
N LEU A 90 -18.43 4.85 26.88
CA LEU A 90 -17.04 4.45 27.16
C LEU A 90 -16.98 3.24 28.11
N ALA A 91 -17.77 3.26 29.18
CA ALA A 91 -17.82 2.17 30.16
C ALA A 91 -18.36 0.87 29.56
N ASP A 92 -19.43 0.95 28.77
CA ASP A 92 -20.02 -0.19 28.05
C ASP A 92 -19.04 -0.77 27.02
N MET A 93 -18.34 0.09 26.27
CA MET A 93 -17.27 -0.36 25.36
C MET A 93 -16.17 -1.10 26.12
N VAL A 94 -15.68 -0.57 27.25
CA VAL A 94 -14.68 -1.22 28.10
C VAL A 94 -15.15 -2.58 28.62
N ASP A 95 -16.45 -2.74 28.90
CA ASP A 95 -17.01 -4.04 29.27
C ASP A 95 -17.02 -5.06 28.13
N THR A 96 -17.12 -4.65 26.87
CA THR A 96 -17.03 -5.56 25.70
C THR A 96 -15.62 -6.02 25.34
N LEU A 97 -14.58 -5.23 25.64
CA LEU A 97 -13.19 -5.49 25.22
C LEU A 97 -12.49 -6.48 26.16
N ASP A 98 -11.46 -7.21 25.68
CA ASP A 98 -10.53 -7.90 26.60
C ASP A 98 -9.42 -6.93 27.02
N VAL A 99 -9.55 -6.38 28.24
CA VAL A 99 -8.66 -5.33 28.77
C VAL A 99 -7.60 -5.97 29.65
N GLY A 100 -6.33 -5.69 29.35
CA GLY A 100 -5.20 -6.23 30.09
C GLY A 100 -3.84 -5.78 29.52
N PRO A 101 -2.75 -5.92 30.29
CA PRO A 101 -1.42 -5.47 29.88
C PRO A 101 -0.94 -6.14 28.58
N ASP A 102 -1.29 -7.40 28.33
CA ASP A 102 -0.97 -8.13 27.10
C ASP A 102 -2.15 -8.25 26.12
N ALA A 103 -3.30 -7.63 26.43
CA ALA A 103 -4.52 -7.62 25.64
C ALA A 103 -4.82 -6.18 25.14
N THR A 104 -6.03 -5.67 25.32
CA THR A 104 -6.38 -4.27 24.99
C THR A 104 -5.90 -3.32 26.08
N ARG A 105 -5.20 -2.27 25.66
CA ARG A 105 -4.82 -1.11 26.49
C ARG A 105 -5.67 0.07 26.05
N VAL A 106 -6.19 0.85 27.01
CA VAL A 106 -7.09 1.97 26.73
C VAL A 106 -6.56 3.25 27.38
N ALA A 107 -6.63 4.37 26.65
CA ALA A 107 -6.42 5.71 27.16
C ALA A 107 -7.64 6.60 26.83
N VAL A 108 -7.83 7.67 27.60
CA VAL A 108 -8.89 8.65 27.34
C VAL A 108 -8.29 10.07 27.32
N VAL A 109 -8.56 10.76 26.21
CA VAL A 109 -8.19 12.14 25.94
C VAL A 109 -9.49 12.96 25.88
N ASN A 110 -9.66 13.88 26.81
CA ASN A 110 -10.81 14.76 26.95
C ASN A 110 -10.45 16.15 26.41
N TYR A 111 -11.26 16.74 25.53
CA TYR A 111 -10.93 18.02 24.92
C TYR A 111 -12.08 19.02 24.80
N ALA A 112 -11.72 20.29 24.86
CA ALA A 112 -12.55 21.43 24.49
C ALA A 112 -11.66 22.49 23.83
N SER A 113 -11.51 23.69 24.43
CA SER A 113 -10.45 24.65 24.04
C SER A 113 -9.04 24.21 24.48
N THR A 114 -8.96 23.31 25.45
CA THR A 114 -7.72 22.68 25.93
C THR A 114 -7.89 21.17 25.87
N VAL A 115 -6.78 20.44 25.94
CA VAL A 115 -6.77 18.97 25.86
C VAL A 115 -6.15 18.39 27.13
N LYS A 116 -6.95 17.60 27.84
CA LYS A 116 -6.58 16.89 29.08
C LYS A 116 -6.52 15.39 28.79
N ILE A 117 -5.41 14.77 29.15
CA ILE A 117 -5.34 13.31 29.21
C ILE A 117 -5.90 12.91 30.56
N GLU A 118 -6.94 12.08 30.57
CA GLU A 118 -7.59 11.60 31.79
C GLU A 118 -6.83 10.38 32.35
N PHE A 119 -6.37 9.49 31.46
CA PHE A 119 -5.41 8.42 31.75
C PHE A 119 -4.76 7.90 30.46
N LEU A 120 -3.57 7.32 30.59
CA LEU A 120 -2.74 6.75 29.53
C LEU A 120 -2.89 5.22 29.41
N LEU A 121 -2.37 4.64 28.32
CA LEU A 121 -2.45 3.21 27.98
C LEU A 121 -1.82 2.27 29.03
N LYS A 122 -0.99 2.79 29.94
CA LYS A 122 -0.34 2.06 31.04
C LYS A 122 -1.04 2.16 32.40
N ASP A 123 -1.99 3.08 32.58
CA ASP A 123 -2.41 3.51 33.92
C ASP A 123 -3.48 2.59 34.54
N HIS A 124 -4.34 1.97 33.72
CA HIS A 124 -5.41 1.08 34.18
C HIS A 124 -5.31 -0.30 33.51
N PRO A 125 -4.77 -1.32 34.19
CA PRO A 125 -4.58 -2.66 33.63
C PRO A 125 -5.86 -3.52 33.66
N ASP A 126 -6.91 -3.07 34.33
CA ASP A 126 -8.15 -3.82 34.55
C ASP A 126 -9.40 -2.94 34.32
N LYS A 127 -10.53 -3.60 33.99
CA LYS A 127 -11.81 -2.92 33.70
C LYS A 127 -12.38 -2.15 34.88
N VAL A 128 -12.13 -2.58 36.12
CA VAL A 128 -12.76 -1.99 37.31
C VAL A 128 -12.13 -0.63 37.59
N THR A 129 -10.80 -0.55 37.62
CA THR A 129 -10.09 0.73 37.80
C THR A 129 -10.33 1.68 36.62
N MET A 130 -10.35 1.16 35.39
CA MET A 130 -10.62 1.94 34.18
C MET A 130 -12.03 2.57 34.18
N LYS A 131 -13.09 1.80 34.47
CA LYS A 131 -14.46 2.36 34.55
C LYS A 131 -14.60 3.36 35.70
N GLN A 132 -13.93 3.13 36.84
CA GLN A 132 -13.87 4.09 37.94
C GLN A 132 -13.10 5.37 37.60
N ALA A 133 -12.19 5.36 36.63
CA ALA A 133 -11.54 6.55 36.11
C ALA A 133 -12.50 7.30 35.16
N ILE A 134 -13.15 6.58 34.24
CA ILE A 134 -14.15 7.13 33.30
C ILE A 134 -15.27 7.88 34.03
N THR A 135 -15.82 7.32 35.13
CA THR A 135 -16.89 8.01 35.89
C THR A 135 -16.45 9.32 36.55
N ARG A 136 -15.15 9.49 36.80
CA ARG A 136 -14.54 10.69 37.40
C ARG A 136 -14.09 11.75 36.38
N ILE A 137 -14.35 11.54 35.09
CA ILE A 137 -14.07 12.55 34.06
C ILE A 137 -15.08 13.69 34.16
N ASP A 138 -14.55 14.92 34.33
CA ASP A 138 -15.29 16.17 34.29
C ASP A 138 -15.19 16.83 32.90
N PRO A 139 -16.28 17.43 32.36
CA PRO A 139 -16.24 18.14 31.09
C PRO A 139 -15.49 19.47 31.18
N LEU A 140 -14.72 19.83 30.15
CA LEU A 140 -13.88 21.03 30.12
C LEU A 140 -14.66 22.30 29.69
N ALA A 141 -15.81 22.15 29.01
CA ALA A 141 -16.81 23.18 28.74
C ALA A 141 -16.29 24.49 28.10
N ALA A 142 -15.72 24.40 26.90
CA ALA A 142 -15.23 25.57 26.15
C ALA A 142 -15.50 25.48 24.62
N GLY A 143 -14.54 25.84 23.78
CA GLY A 143 -14.56 25.62 22.33
C GLY A 143 -14.24 24.17 21.95
N THR A 144 -13.95 23.91 20.67
CA THR A 144 -13.84 22.55 20.09
C THR A 144 -12.56 22.43 19.26
N MET A 145 -11.42 22.19 19.93
CA MET A 145 -10.08 22.11 19.31
C MET A 145 -9.73 20.65 19.00
N THR A 146 -10.45 20.05 18.04
CA THR A 146 -10.30 18.64 17.71
C THR A 146 -8.94 18.33 17.08
N GLY A 147 -8.39 19.23 16.26
CA GLY A 147 -7.06 19.04 15.65
C GLY A 147 -5.95 18.99 16.71
N LEU A 148 -6.02 19.89 17.70
CA LEU A 148 -5.14 19.88 18.87
C LEU A 148 -5.29 18.58 19.70
N ALA A 149 -6.51 18.05 19.81
CA ALA A 149 -6.77 16.80 20.53
C ALA A 149 -6.14 15.58 19.83
N ILE A 150 -6.28 15.47 18.50
CA ILE A 150 -5.61 14.44 17.70
C ILE A 150 -4.09 14.57 17.82
N LYS A 151 -3.55 15.79 17.70
CA LYS A 151 -2.12 16.03 17.86
C LYS A 151 -1.61 15.57 19.22
N LYS A 152 -2.26 15.95 20.31
CA LYS A 152 -1.86 15.54 21.66
C LYS A 152 -1.99 14.02 21.88
N ALA A 153 -2.99 13.38 21.25
CA ALA A 153 -3.08 11.92 21.28
C ALA A 153 -1.88 11.26 20.59
N MET A 154 -1.39 11.78 19.46
CA MET A 154 -0.16 11.31 18.81
C MET A 154 1.08 11.56 19.68
N ASP A 155 1.28 12.81 20.10
CA ASP A 155 2.50 13.29 20.74
C ASP A 155 2.68 12.74 22.17
N GLU A 156 1.59 12.39 22.87
CA GLU A 156 1.62 11.93 24.27
C GLU A 156 0.99 10.53 24.44
N ALA A 157 -0.25 10.30 24.00
CA ALA A 157 -0.99 9.07 24.35
C ALA A 157 -0.53 7.81 23.59
N PHE A 158 -0.22 7.92 22.29
CA PHE A 158 0.24 6.80 21.46
C PHE A 158 1.74 6.51 21.57
N THR A 159 2.45 7.13 22.51
CA THR A 159 3.89 6.92 22.73
C THR A 159 4.18 5.67 23.57
N GLU A 160 5.36 5.07 23.37
CA GLU A 160 5.80 3.92 24.17
C GLU A 160 5.95 4.27 25.66
N GLN A 161 6.36 5.51 25.96
CA GLN A 161 6.47 6.04 27.34
C GLN A 161 5.11 6.09 28.06
N SER A 162 4.02 6.21 27.30
CA SER A 162 2.63 6.20 27.78
C SER A 162 1.99 4.81 27.80
N GLY A 163 2.72 3.77 27.39
CA GLY A 163 2.23 2.39 27.37
C GLY A 163 1.75 1.90 26.02
N ALA A 164 1.92 2.66 24.94
CA ALA A 164 1.72 2.12 23.60
C ALA A 164 2.77 1.06 23.29
N ARG A 165 2.44 0.07 22.47
CA ARG A 165 3.38 -1.00 22.08
C ARG A 165 4.17 -0.61 20.83
N PRO A 166 5.46 -1.02 20.73
CA PRO A 166 6.29 -0.70 19.56
C PRO A 166 5.72 -1.35 18.30
N VAL A 167 5.94 -0.70 17.15
CA VAL A 167 5.48 -1.17 15.82
C VAL A 167 5.96 -2.59 15.52
N SER A 168 7.13 -2.98 16.04
CA SER A 168 7.70 -4.33 15.91
C SER A 168 6.85 -5.46 16.51
N LYS A 169 5.90 -5.16 17.41
CA LYS A 169 4.93 -6.14 17.93
C LYS A 169 3.69 -6.32 17.03
N GLY A 170 3.53 -5.53 15.97
CA GLY A 170 2.39 -5.63 15.05
C GLY A 170 1.04 -5.33 15.69
N ILE A 171 1.02 -4.52 16.75
CA ILE A 171 -0.20 -4.14 17.47
C ILE A 171 -0.83 -2.91 16.81
N SER A 172 -2.11 -3.03 16.42
CA SER A 172 -2.88 -1.92 15.88
C SER A 172 -3.02 -0.78 16.89
N LYS A 173 -2.99 0.45 16.39
CA LYS A 173 -3.24 1.68 17.15
C LYS A 173 -4.51 2.32 16.62
N VAL A 174 -5.48 2.55 17.50
CA VAL A 174 -6.83 2.95 17.10
C VAL A 174 -7.28 4.16 17.90
N ALA A 175 -7.74 5.19 17.20
CA ALA A 175 -8.35 6.36 17.81
C ALA A 175 -9.86 6.39 17.52
N ILE A 176 -10.68 6.48 18.57
CA ILE A 176 -12.14 6.72 18.43
C ILE A 176 -12.41 8.15 18.86
N ILE A 177 -12.74 9.01 17.88
CA ILE A 177 -13.08 10.42 18.10
C ILE A 177 -14.60 10.53 18.25
N VAL A 178 -15.08 11.12 19.35
CA VAL A 178 -16.51 11.38 19.58
C VAL A 178 -16.73 12.89 19.67
N THR A 179 -17.61 13.46 18.85
CA THR A 179 -17.91 14.91 18.80
C THR A 179 -19.34 15.19 18.33
N ASP A 180 -19.96 16.27 18.82
CA ASP A 180 -21.20 16.85 18.26
C ASP A 180 -20.98 18.14 17.47
N GLY A 181 -19.74 18.61 17.43
CA GLY A 181 -19.37 19.94 16.98
C GLY A 181 -18.74 19.97 15.59
N ARG A 182 -18.58 21.18 15.08
CA ARG A 182 -17.62 21.48 14.03
C ARG A 182 -16.30 21.91 14.69
N PRO A 183 -15.15 21.34 14.30
CA PRO A 183 -13.85 21.76 14.83
C PRO A 183 -13.59 23.25 14.56
N GLN A 184 -12.93 23.90 15.52
CA GLN A 184 -12.53 25.31 15.45
C GLN A 184 -11.09 25.49 14.96
N ASP A 185 -10.39 24.39 14.73
CA ASP A 185 -9.03 24.27 14.21
C ASP A 185 -8.95 23.36 12.98
N GLN A 186 -7.75 23.23 12.40
CA GLN A 186 -7.53 22.40 11.22
C GLN A 186 -7.33 20.94 11.62
N VAL A 187 -8.21 20.06 11.14
CA VAL A 187 -8.16 18.62 11.42
C VAL A 187 -7.51 17.78 10.33
N GLU A 188 -7.46 18.26 9.08
CA GLU A 188 -7.06 17.45 7.92
C GLU A 188 -5.59 17.02 7.97
N GLU A 189 -4.66 17.96 8.11
CA GLU A 189 -3.21 17.69 8.11
C GLU A 189 -2.81 16.79 9.28
N VAL A 190 -3.30 17.09 10.50
CA VAL A 190 -3.01 16.28 11.69
C VAL A 190 -3.63 14.88 11.61
N SER A 191 -4.82 14.73 11.04
CA SER A 191 -5.44 13.41 10.83
C SER A 191 -4.74 12.62 9.72
N ALA A 192 -4.21 13.29 8.70
CA ALA A 192 -3.33 12.65 7.71
C ALA A 192 -2.02 12.17 8.34
N ALA A 193 -1.38 12.98 9.20
CA ALA A 193 -0.17 12.60 9.93
C ALA A 193 -0.42 11.42 10.89
N ALA A 194 -1.53 11.44 11.64
CA ALA A 194 -1.95 10.33 12.50
C ALA A 194 -2.11 9.02 11.72
N ARG A 195 -2.86 9.04 10.61
CA ARG A 195 -3.03 7.87 9.73
C ARG A 195 -1.72 7.40 9.11
N ALA A 196 -0.86 8.32 8.68
CA ALA A 196 0.48 8.01 8.16
C ALA A 196 1.40 7.37 9.22
N SER A 197 1.18 7.66 10.51
CA SER A 197 1.88 7.01 11.64
C SER A 197 1.32 5.62 12.01
N GLY A 198 0.31 5.12 11.29
CA GLY A 198 -0.32 3.82 11.53
C GLY A 198 -1.44 3.83 12.58
N ILE A 199 -2.01 5.00 12.87
CA ILE A 199 -3.20 5.12 13.73
C ILE A 199 -4.46 5.05 12.87
N GLU A 200 -5.32 4.07 13.13
CA GLU A 200 -6.62 3.91 12.48
C GLU A 200 -7.67 4.80 13.19
N ILE A 201 -8.28 5.75 12.47
CA ILE A 201 -9.19 6.73 13.07
C ILE A 201 -10.64 6.40 12.73
N TYR A 202 -11.44 6.24 13.78
CA TYR A 202 -12.89 6.11 13.72
C TYR A 202 -13.53 7.42 14.21
N ALA A 203 -14.33 8.06 13.36
CA ALA A 203 -14.97 9.34 13.65
C ALA A 203 -16.47 9.13 13.94
N VAL A 204 -16.89 9.43 15.16
CA VAL A 204 -18.27 9.32 15.64
C VAL A 204 -18.86 10.72 15.83
N GLY A 205 -19.75 11.09 14.92
CA GLY A 205 -20.54 12.31 14.99
C GLY A 205 -21.87 12.11 15.70
N VAL A 206 -22.27 13.10 16.51
CA VAL A 206 -23.55 13.13 17.23
C VAL A 206 -24.32 14.43 16.95
N ASP A 207 -25.67 14.39 16.91
CA ASP A 207 -26.59 15.54 16.71
C ASP A 207 -26.26 16.47 15.53
N ARG A 208 -25.31 17.40 15.68
CA ARG A 208 -24.95 18.45 14.70
C ARG A 208 -23.54 18.30 14.13
N ALA A 209 -22.89 17.17 14.38
CA ALA A 209 -21.53 16.93 13.94
C ALA A 209 -21.37 17.12 12.42
N ASP A 210 -20.32 17.83 12.01
CA ASP A 210 -20.08 18.15 10.61
C ASP A 210 -19.54 16.94 9.85
N MET A 211 -20.38 16.35 8.99
CA MET A 211 -20.04 15.17 8.19
C MET A 211 -18.81 15.35 7.28
N GLN A 212 -18.49 16.59 6.86
CA GLN A 212 -17.27 16.84 6.10
C GLN A 212 -16.02 16.71 6.99
N SER A 213 -16.03 17.34 8.17
CA SER A 213 -14.96 17.22 9.17
C SER A 213 -14.74 15.78 9.63
N LEU A 214 -15.81 15.01 9.90
CA LEU A 214 -15.70 13.59 10.27
C LEU A 214 -14.97 12.77 9.19
N ARG A 215 -15.27 13.00 7.91
CA ARG A 215 -14.63 12.32 6.77
C ARG A 215 -13.18 12.72 6.55
N LEU A 216 -12.79 13.95 6.91
CA LEU A 216 -11.39 14.40 6.86
C LEU A 216 -10.55 13.77 7.98
N MET A 217 -11.17 13.50 9.13
CA MET A 217 -10.51 12.84 10.27
C MET A 217 -10.36 11.33 10.08
N ALA A 218 -11.41 10.66 9.61
CA ALA A 218 -11.48 9.20 9.57
C ALA A 218 -10.46 8.51 8.64
N SER A 219 -10.15 7.26 8.97
CA SER A 219 -9.46 6.33 8.07
C SER A 219 -10.35 5.89 6.90
N GLN A 220 -9.73 5.26 5.90
CA GLN A 220 -10.43 4.66 4.77
C GLN A 220 -10.64 3.15 5.03
N PRO A 221 -11.75 2.55 4.55
CA PRO A 221 -12.85 3.18 3.84
C PRO A 221 -13.81 3.94 4.77
N LEU A 222 -14.34 5.09 4.33
CA LEU A 222 -15.18 5.96 5.15
C LEU A 222 -16.46 5.28 5.68
N ASP A 223 -17.05 4.34 4.94
CA ASP A 223 -18.29 3.66 5.33
C ASP A 223 -18.11 2.73 6.57
N ASP A 224 -16.86 2.31 6.82
CA ASP A 224 -16.45 1.52 7.98
C ASP A 224 -15.96 2.39 9.16
N HIS A 225 -15.52 3.62 8.89
CA HIS A 225 -14.82 4.49 9.85
C HIS A 225 -15.57 5.75 10.26
N VAL A 226 -16.61 6.16 9.52
CA VAL A 226 -17.45 7.32 9.84
C VAL A 226 -18.82 6.85 10.31
N PHE A 227 -19.19 7.27 11.52
CA PHE A 227 -20.43 6.93 12.18
C PHE A 227 -21.14 8.22 12.53
N TYR A 228 -22.44 8.28 12.26
CA TYR A 228 -23.28 9.41 12.62
C TYR A 228 -24.50 8.89 13.36
N VAL A 229 -24.80 9.49 14.52
CA VAL A 229 -25.99 9.19 15.32
C VAL A 229 -26.75 10.47 15.63
N GLU A 230 -28.05 10.45 15.44
CA GLU A 230 -28.91 11.65 15.61
C GLU A 230 -28.91 12.17 17.06
N THR A 231 -28.67 11.30 18.04
CA THR A 231 -28.60 11.68 19.46
C THR A 231 -27.59 10.83 20.22
N TYR A 232 -27.07 11.34 21.34
CA TYR A 232 -26.20 10.58 22.23
C TYR A 232 -26.87 9.33 22.81
N GLY A 233 -28.21 9.29 22.95
CA GLY A 233 -28.93 8.08 23.37
C GLY A 233 -28.89 6.94 22.34
N VAL A 234 -28.38 7.19 21.13
CA VAL A 234 -28.16 6.19 20.09
C VAL A 234 -26.69 5.76 20.01
N ILE A 235 -25.76 6.48 20.65
CA ILE A 235 -24.32 6.16 20.59
C ILE A 235 -24.01 4.78 21.21
N GLU A 236 -24.77 4.37 22.23
CA GLU A 236 -24.71 3.05 22.87
C GLU A 236 -24.96 1.90 21.87
N LYS A 237 -25.71 2.13 20.78
CA LYS A 237 -25.89 1.12 19.73
C LYS A 237 -24.61 0.88 18.93
N LEU A 238 -23.73 1.89 18.85
CA LEU A 238 -22.43 1.73 18.21
C LEU A 238 -21.55 0.73 18.97
N THR A 239 -21.73 0.56 20.28
CA THR A 239 -21.02 -0.46 21.08
C THR A 239 -21.16 -1.85 20.49
N SER A 240 -22.31 -2.22 19.92
CA SER A 240 -22.46 -3.53 19.27
C SER A 240 -21.67 -3.65 17.95
N LYS A 241 -21.73 -2.62 17.09
CA LYS A 241 -20.95 -2.59 15.84
C LYS A 241 -19.45 -2.53 16.14
N PHE A 242 -19.02 -1.70 17.08
CA PHE A 242 -17.63 -1.63 17.56
C PHE A 242 -17.17 -2.91 18.25
N ARG A 243 -18.03 -3.63 18.97
CA ARG A 243 -17.70 -4.96 19.51
C ARG A 243 -17.45 -5.96 18.38
N GLU A 244 -18.38 -6.13 17.44
CA GLU A 244 -18.23 -7.08 16.32
C GLU A 244 -16.97 -6.80 15.49
N THR A 245 -16.66 -5.52 15.34
CA THR A 245 -15.42 -4.95 14.80
C THR A 245 -14.22 -5.34 15.69
N LEU A 246 -14.02 -4.71 16.85
CA LEU A 246 -12.84 -4.82 17.73
C LEU A 246 -12.58 -6.24 18.27
N CYS A 247 -13.60 -7.09 18.33
CA CYS A 247 -13.48 -8.46 18.82
C CYS A 247 -12.86 -9.46 17.83
N GLY A 248 -12.53 -9.03 16.61
CA GLY A 248 -11.47 -9.68 15.82
C GLY A 248 -11.80 -11.06 15.28
N LEU A 249 -12.84 -11.17 14.46
CA LEU A 249 -12.75 -12.07 13.31
C LEU A 249 -11.77 -11.41 12.34
N ASP A 250 -10.60 -12.00 12.10
CA ASP A 250 -9.63 -11.47 11.13
C ASP A 250 -10.15 -11.72 9.71
N PRO A 251 -10.59 -10.68 8.98
CA PRO A 251 -11.28 -10.88 7.71
C PRO A 251 -10.33 -11.40 6.62
N CYS A 252 -9.04 -11.04 6.68
CA CYS A 252 -8.03 -11.57 5.75
C CYS A 252 -7.78 -13.08 5.92
N THR A 253 -7.89 -13.62 7.14
CA THR A 253 -7.72 -15.07 7.41
C THR A 253 -9.01 -15.87 7.24
N MET A 254 -10.18 -15.21 7.36
CA MET A 254 -11.49 -15.82 7.14
C MET A 254 -11.83 -16.00 5.65
N GLY A 255 -11.13 -15.28 4.76
CA GLY A 255 -11.30 -15.34 3.31
C GLY A 255 -11.57 -13.95 2.73
N HIS A 256 -10.64 -13.46 1.92
CA HIS A 256 -10.72 -12.16 1.25
C HIS A 256 -10.69 -12.30 -0.27
N ASP A 257 -11.12 -11.27 -1.00
CA ASP A 257 -11.04 -11.21 -2.47
C ASP A 257 -10.04 -10.17 -3.02
N CYS A 258 -9.15 -9.64 -2.17
CA CYS A 258 -8.00 -8.86 -2.61
C CYS A 258 -7.07 -9.64 -3.54
N GLU A 259 -6.73 -9.07 -4.69
CA GLU A 259 -5.81 -9.67 -5.66
C GLU A 259 -4.36 -9.71 -5.15
N HIS A 260 -3.93 -8.71 -4.37
CA HIS A 260 -2.53 -8.56 -3.95
C HIS A 260 -2.29 -8.67 -2.45
N ILE A 261 -2.58 -7.63 -1.67
CA ILE A 261 -2.34 -7.57 -0.23
C ILE A 261 -3.69 -7.29 0.44
N CYS A 262 -4.09 -8.16 1.36
CA CYS A 262 -5.21 -7.89 2.26
C CYS A 262 -4.65 -7.26 3.53
N LEU A 263 -5.18 -6.09 3.89
CA LEU A 263 -4.89 -5.44 5.16
C LEU A 263 -6.14 -5.48 6.02
N ASN A 264 -5.99 -6.05 7.22
CA ASN A 264 -7.03 -6.06 8.23
C ASN A 264 -7.33 -4.62 8.64
N SER A 265 -8.57 -4.20 8.42
CA SER A 265 -9.20 -3.18 9.25
C SER A 265 -9.97 -3.90 10.35
N ILE A 266 -10.56 -3.17 11.27
CA ILE A 266 -11.20 -3.76 12.44
C ILE A 266 -12.59 -4.34 12.07
N SER A 267 -13.34 -3.72 11.16
CA SER A 267 -14.69 -4.18 10.75
C SER A 267 -14.70 -5.01 9.47
N SER A 268 -13.58 -4.99 8.73
CA SER A 268 -13.51 -5.36 7.32
C SER A 268 -12.05 -5.56 6.92
N TYR A 269 -11.78 -5.71 5.62
CA TYR A 269 -10.44 -5.60 5.07
C TYR A 269 -10.43 -4.59 3.93
N TYR A 270 -9.25 -4.01 3.67
CA TYR A 270 -9.01 -3.24 2.46
C TYR A 270 -7.85 -3.85 1.69
N CYS A 271 -7.95 -3.75 0.36
CA CYS A 271 -6.95 -4.30 -0.52
C CYS A 271 -5.90 -3.25 -0.85
N GLN A 272 -4.63 -3.60 -0.72
CA GLN A 272 -3.52 -2.80 -1.17
C GLN A 272 -2.78 -3.51 -2.30
N CYS A 273 -2.36 -2.72 -3.30
CA CYS A 273 -1.56 -3.22 -4.39
C CYS A 273 -0.06 -3.18 -4.06
N ARG A 274 0.69 -4.12 -4.65
CA ARG A 274 2.16 -4.10 -4.62
C ARG A 274 2.69 -2.89 -5.38
N GLU A 275 3.93 -2.52 -5.10
CA GLU A 275 4.61 -1.42 -5.79
C GLU A 275 4.59 -1.63 -7.32
N GLY A 276 4.35 -0.55 -8.07
CA GLY A 276 4.13 -0.60 -9.53
C GLY A 276 2.69 -0.85 -9.98
N TYR A 277 1.74 -1.04 -9.05
CA TYR A 277 0.31 -1.26 -9.35
C TYR A 277 -0.58 -0.20 -8.67
N LEU A 278 -1.74 0.08 -9.27
CA LEU A 278 -2.81 0.92 -8.73
C LEU A 278 -4.04 0.07 -8.40
N LEU A 279 -4.73 0.40 -7.31
CA LEU A 279 -5.98 -0.26 -6.94
C LEU A 279 -7.11 0.21 -7.86
N ASN A 280 -7.84 -0.75 -8.41
CA ASN A 280 -8.94 -0.49 -9.34
C ASN A 280 -10.18 0.04 -8.61
N THR A 281 -11.16 0.51 -9.40
CA THR A 281 -12.42 1.09 -8.90
C THR A 281 -13.28 0.10 -8.11
N ASP A 282 -13.05 -1.21 -8.27
CA ASP A 282 -13.68 -2.27 -7.49
C ASP A 282 -13.12 -2.40 -6.05
N LYS A 283 -12.04 -1.67 -5.74
CA LYS A 283 -11.27 -1.69 -4.49
C LYS A 283 -10.65 -3.07 -4.16
N LYS A 284 -10.49 -3.96 -5.14
CA LYS A 284 -10.11 -5.36 -4.96
C LYS A 284 -9.00 -5.82 -5.90
N THR A 285 -9.10 -5.44 -7.17
CA THR A 285 -8.11 -5.78 -8.21
C THR A 285 -7.08 -4.66 -8.38
N CYS A 286 -5.95 -5.01 -8.99
CA CYS A 286 -4.76 -4.17 -9.08
C CYS A 286 -4.23 -4.17 -10.51
N SER A 287 -4.33 -3.04 -11.21
CA SER A 287 -3.75 -2.88 -12.55
C SER A 287 -2.38 -2.21 -12.51
N LEU A 288 -1.52 -2.53 -13.48
CA LEU A 288 -0.20 -1.90 -13.58
C LEU A 288 -0.34 -0.38 -13.68
N LYS A 289 0.46 0.34 -12.89
CA LYS A 289 0.56 1.79 -12.97
C LYS A 289 1.17 2.12 -14.32
N GLU A 290 0.38 2.62 -15.27
CA GLU A 290 0.87 3.07 -16.57
C GLU A 290 1.87 4.21 -16.37
N VAL A 291 3.15 3.85 -16.30
CA VAL A 291 4.23 4.82 -16.42
C VAL A 291 4.22 5.27 -17.87
N LYS A 292 3.62 6.43 -18.14
CA LYS A 292 3.95 7.21 -19.33
C LYS A 292 5.44 7.56 -19.23
N VAL A 293 6.26 6.67 -19.77
CA VAL A 293 7.66 6.98 -20.07
C VAL A 293 7.62 7.98 -21.22
N GLU A 294 7.51 9.26 -20.88
CA GLU A 294 7.90 10.32 -21.81
C GLU A 294 9.39 10.16 -22.06
N VAL A 295 9.72 9.40 -23.11
CA VAL A 295 11.06 9.35 -23.67
C VAL A 295 11.31 10.72 -24.28
N ILE A 296 11.78 11.66 -23.46
CA ILE A 296 12.36 12.92 -23.91
C ILE A 296 13.61 12.54 -24.70
N GLN A 297 13.46 12.41 -26.02
CA GLN A 297 14.58 12.32 -26.94
C GLN A 297 15.30 13.68 -26.92
N ASP A 298 16.26 13.81 -26.01
CA ASP A 298 17.07 15.01 -25.81
C ASP A 298 17.76 15.43 -27.13
N PRO A 299 17.32 16.52 -27.78
CA PRO A 299 17.77 16.88 -29.13
C PRO A 299 19.28 17.17 -29.21
N CYS A 300 19.88 17.58 -28.09
CA CYS A 300 21.27 18.01 -27.96
C CYS A 300 22.31 16.94 -28.39
N LYS A 301 21.95 15.65 -28.42
CA LYS A 301 22.85 14.59 -28.91
C LYS A 301 23.14 14.66 -30.42
N CYS A 302 22.25 15.25 -31.23
CA CYS A 302 22.56 15.49 -32.65
C CYS A 302 23.49 16.68 -32.85
N GLU A 303 23.29 17.77 -32.11
CA GLU A 303 24.10 19.00 -32.24
C GLU A 303 25.57 18.75 -31.90
N ALA A 304 25.85 18.01 -30.82
CA ALA A 304 27.21 17.63 -30.43
C ALA A 304 27.92 16.79 -31.52
N ARG A 305 27.20 15.85 -32.17
CA ARG A 305 27.76 15.05 -33.27
C ARG A 305 28.01 15.90 -34.51
N LEU A 306 27.07 16.77 -34.87
CA LEU A 306 27.20 17.66 -36.03
C LEU A 306 28.36 18.66 -35.85
N ALA A 307 28.52 19.21 -34.65
CA ALA A 307 29.62 20.10 -34.28
C ALA A 307 30.99 19.40 -34.40
N PHE A 308 31.12 18.19 -33.83
CA PHE A 308 32.35 17.41 -33.93
C PHE A 308 32.69 17.04 -35.38
N GLN A 309 31.69 16.63 -36.17
CA GLN A 309 31.87 16.27 -37.59
C GLN A 309 32.32 17.49 -38.41
N LYS A 310 31.71 18.66 -38.19
CA LYS A 310 32.12 19.93 -38.81
C LYS A 310 33.52 20.37 -38.39
N GLN A 311 33.89 20.21 -37.12
CA GLN A 311 35.23 20.53 -36.62
C GLN A 311 36.29 19.59 -37.24
N THR A 312 35.99 18.30 -37.39
CA THR A 312 36.90 17.33 -38.02
C THR A 312 37.09 17.65 -39.50
N GLN A 313 36.02 18.01 -40.20
CA GLN A 313 36.07 18.39 -41.62
C GLN A 313 36.85 19.69 -41.85
N ASN A 314 36.68 20.70 -40.98
CA ASN A 314 37.48 21.93 -41.03
C ASN A 314 38.98 21.64 -40.77
N SER A 315 39.31 20.80 -39.79
CA SER A 315 40.70 20.40 -39.49
C SER A 315 41.34 19.65 -40.67
N LEU A 316 40.58 18.78 -41.35
CA LEU A 316 41.03 18.10 -42.57
C LEU A 316 41.26 19.07 -43.74
N GLN A 317 40.42 20.11 -43.87
CA GLN A 317 40.61 21.16 -44.87
C GLN A 317 41.84 22.04 -44.58
N ASP A 318 42.11 22.40 -43.33
CA ASP A 318 43.33 23.15 -42.95
C ASP A 318 44.60 22.30 -43.14
N LEU A 319 44.57 21.01 -42.78
CA LEU A 319 45.68 20.08 -43.02
C LEU A 319 45.99 19.88 -44.51
N THR A 320 44.97 19.74 -45.34
CA THR A 320 45.14 19.62 -46.80
C THR A 320 45.58 20.93 -47.44
N ALA A 321 45.04 22.08 -47.02
CA ALA A 321 45.51 23.39 -47.48
C ALA A 321 46.99 23.62 -47.14
N ARG A 322 47.44 23.29 -45.93
CA ARG A 322 48.85 23.41 -45.52
C ARG A 322 49.78 22.47 -46.28
N HIS A 323 49.37 21.22 -46.53
CA HIS A 323 50.17 20.29 -47.35
C HIS A 323 50.26 20.73 -48.81
N ILE A 324 49.16 21.20 -49.40
CA ILE A 324 49.15 21.72 -50.77
C ILE A 324 50.04 22.98 -50.88
N LEU A 325 50.02 23.86 -49.88
CA LEU A 325 50.88 25.05 -49.85
C LEU A 325 52.38 24.70 -49.72
N CYS A 326 52.75 23.65 -48.95
CA CYS A 326 54.13 23.15 -48.91
C CYS A 326 54.59 22.62 -50.28
N VAL A 327 53.78 21.82 -50.95
CA VAL A 327 54.13 21.22 -52.25
C VAL A 327 54.28 22.28 -53.37
N LEU A 328 53.55 23.40 -53.28
CA LEU A 328 53.63 24.48 -54.26
C LEU A 328 54.81 25.46 -54.06
N MET A 329 55.49 25.42 -52.90
CA MET A 329 56.61 26.33 -52.60
C MET A 329 57.99 25.82 -53.05
N GLU A 330 58.15 24.54 -53.39
CA GLU A 330 59.43 24.00 -53.91
C GLU A 330 59.59 24.17 -55.44
N GLY A 331 58.67 24.86 -56.11
CA GLY A 331 58.61 25.02 -57.56
C GLY A 331 59.19 26.32 -58.13
N GLY A 332 60.29 26.88 -57.61
CA GLY A 332 60.75 28.23 -58.00
C GLY A 332 62.24 28.56 -57.81
N THR A 333 63.09 28.12 -58.74
CA THR A 333 64.43 28.65 -59.14
C THR A 333 65.29 29.50 -58.17
N ALA A 334 66.40 28.90 -57.73
CA ALA A 334 67.76 29.45 -57.62
C ALA A 334 68.03 30.85 -56.99
N GLY A 335 68.60 30.85 -55.76
CA GLY A 335 69.25 32.01 -55.13
C GLY A 335 69.95 31.64 -53.82
N ASP A 336 71.22 32.02 -53.65
CA ASP A 336 72.14 31.51 -52.60
C ASP A 336 71.81 31.96 -51.15
N ARG A 337 72.16 31.07 -50.20
CA ARG A 337 72.36 31.23 -48.73
C ARG A 337 71.21 31.28 -47.69
N THR A 338 71.35 30.31 -46.76
CA THR A 338 70.99 30.29 -45.32
C THR A 338 69.52 30.25 -44.89
N GLY A 339 69.06 29.04 -44.53
CA GLY A 339 67.83 28.81 -43.77
C GLY A 339 67.58 27.32 -43.52
N SER A 340 68.04 26.77 -42.40
CA SER A 340 67.94 25.34 -42.08
C SER A 340 66.54 24.94 -41.58
N CYS A 341 65.71 24.35 -42.44
CA CYS A 341 64.45 23.72 -42.02
C CYS A 341 64.65 22.26 -41.59
N LEU A 342 65.25 22.05 -40.40
CA LEU A 342 65.17 20.79 -39.66
C LEU A 342 65.62 20.98 -38.19
N ASP A 343 64.65 21.24 -37.30
CA ASP A 343 64.73 20.77 -35.91
C ASP A 343 63.36 20.23 -35.47
N THR A 344 63.18 18.93 -35.67
CA THR A 344 62.09 18.16 -35.07
C THR A 344 62.36 17.95 -33.58
N ARG A 345 62.17 19.00 -32.76
CA ARG A 345 62.11 18.87 -31.30
C ARG A 345 60.68 18.63 -30.84
N GLY A 346 60.41 17.38 -30.47
CA GLY A 346 59.09 16.94 -30.02
C GLY A 346 58.63 17.65 -28.74
N LYS A 347 57.45 18.26 -28.82
CA LYS A 347 56.51 18.55 -27.72
C LYS A 347 55.16 18.90 -28.36
N GLY A 348 54.24 17.94 -28.40
CA GLY A 348 52.92 18.14 -29.04
C GLY A 348 52.08 16.86 -29.18
N LEU A 349 52.70 15.70 -29.32
CA LEU A 349 52.01 14.42 -29.52
C LEU A 349 51.61 13.68 -28.22
N LEU A 350 51.56 14.40 -27.08
CA LEU A 350 51.24 13.85 -25.75
C LEU A 350 50.07 14.57 -25.06
N GLY A 351 49.40 15.51 -25.76
CA GLY A 351 48.28 16.29 -25.21
C GLY A 351 46.87 15.79 -25.59
N LEU A 352 46.75 14.75 -26.42
CA LEU A 352 45.47 14.30 -27.00
C LEU A 352 45.08 12.84 -26.65
N LEU A 353 45.78 12.21 -25.70
CA LEU A 353 45.47 10.85 -25.22
C LEU A 353 45.06 10.78 -23.74
N SER A 354 44.64 11.90 -23.14
CA SER A 354 44.27 11.98 -21.72
C SER A 354 42.85 12.52 -21.45
N ILE A 355 41.97 12.53 -22.45
CA ILE A 355 40.53 12.80 -22.28
C ILE A 355 39.72 11.62 -22.82
N GLN A 356 39.94 10.43 -22.24
CA GLN A 356 39.14 9.24 -22.54
C GLN A 356 39.03 8.30 -21.32
N LEU A 357 38.81 8.87 -20.13
CA LEU A 357 38.54 8.09 -18.91
C LEU A 357 37.81 8.91 -17.81
N THR A 358 36.70 9.54 -18.18
CA THR A 358 35.66 9.96 -17.21
C THR A 358 34.32 10.17 -17.94
N ILE A 359 33.49 9.13 -17.96
CA ILE A 359 32.01 9.08 -17.99
C ILE A 359 31.65 7.58 -18.11
N THR A 360 31.81 6.88 -16.99
CA THR A 360 31.15 5.60 -16.68
C THR A 360 30.96 5.54 -15.17
N SER A 361 30.02 6.35 -14.68
CA SER A 361 29.25 6.16 -13.45
C SER A 361 27.96 6.95 -13.57
#